data_AF-A0A5N6RWW3-F1
#
_entry.id   AF-A0A5N6RWW3-F1
#
_cell.length_a   1.000
_cell.length_b   1.000
_cell.length_c   1.000
_cell.angle_alpha   90.00
_cell.angle_beta   90.00
_cell.angle_gamma   90.00
#
_symmetry.space_group_name_H-M   'P 1'
#
loop_
_entity.id
_entity.type
_entity.pdbx_description
1 polymer ?
#
loop_
_entity_poly.entity_id
_entity_poly.type
_entity_poly.pdbx_seq_one_letter_code
_entity_poly.pdbx_strand_id
1 'polypeptide(L)'
;MNDDNIWRWDDTKAVDSEGEQAQKEMDALLMRATGARDPDEAVNMLLGRPRAGQPHEETVRLQVRVPESWQKSLDRQAKTKHLSRSEYLRQLLGKAAMQTA
;
A
#
# COMPACT_ATOMS: atom_id res chain seq x y z
N MET A 1 -30.15 12.99 25.78
CA MET A 1 -28.82 13.01 25.13
C MET A 1 -29.00 12.30 23.81
N ASN A 2 -28.83 13.03 22.71
CA ASN A 2 -29.25 12.67 21.36
C ASN A 2 -28.39 11.56 20.75
N ASP A 3 -29.03 10.53 20.21
CA ASP A 3 -28.46 9.42 19.42
C ASP A 3 -28.40 9.79 17.91
N ASP A 4 -28.02 11.03 17.59
CA ASP A 4 -28.27 11.63 16.26
C ASP A 4 -27.12 11.43 15.24
N ASN A 5 -26.46 10.27 15.20
CA ASN A 5 -25.48 10.03 14.12
C ASN A 5 -25.31 8.57 13.71
N ILE A 6 -26.35 7.76 13.88
CA ILE A 6 -26.36 6.40 13.33
C ILE A 6 -26.87 6.49 11.90
N TRP A 7 -25.97 6.33 10.92
CA TRP A 7 -26.35 6.17 9.52
C TRP A 7 -27.30 4.98 9.38
N ARG A 8 -28.49 5.22 8.84
CA ARG A 8 -29.49 4.21 8.53
C ARG A 8 -29.82 4.27 7.05
N TRP A 9 -29.84 3.11 6.42
CA TRP A 9 -30.26 2.96 5.03
C TRP A 9 -31.74 3.34 4.90
N ASP A 10 -32.07 4.14 3.89
CA ASP A 10 -33.42 4.64 3.59
C ASP A 10 -33.85 4.09 2.23
N ASP A 11 -34.61 2.99 2.25
CA ASP A 11 -35.09 2.29 1.04
C ASP A 11 -35.94 3.18 0.14
N THR A 12 -36.52 4.27 0.64
CA THR A 12 -37.37 5.17 -0.16
C THR A 12 -36.58 6.01 -1.16
N LYS A 13 -35.24 6.06 -1.01
CA LYS A 13 -34.31 6.73 -1.93
C LYS A 13 -33.60 5.76 -2.87
N ALA A 14 -33.89 4.46 -2.76
CA ALA A 14 -33.34 3.48 -3.68
C ALA A 14 -33.93 3.70 -5.08
N VAL A 15 -33.06 3.74 -6.08
CA VAL A 15 -33.45 3.79 -7.49
C VAL A 15 -33.08 2.45 -8.10
N ASP A 16 -34.07 1.78 -8.69
CA ASP A 16 -33.83 0.57 -9.44
C ASP A 16 -33.24 0.94 -10.80
N SER A 17 -31.99 0.59 -11.00
CA SER A 17 -31.25 0.79 -12.25
C SER A 17 -31.00 -0.59 -12.88
N GLU A 18 -31.33 -0.75 -14.16
CA GLU A 18 -31.05 -1.98 -14.90
C GLU A 18 -29.55 -2.09 -15.23
N GLY A 19 -29.05 -3.32 -15.42
CA GLY A 19 -27.65 -3.72 -15.25
C GLY A 19 -26.57 -2.77 -15.79
N GLU A 20 -26.67 -2.27 -17.03
CA GLU A 20 -25.65 -1.37 -17.60
C GLU A 20 -25.68 0.03 -16.96
N GLN A 21 -26.86 0.50 -16.59
CA GLN A 21 -27.05 1.82 -15.98
C GLN A 21 -26.64 1.81 -14.51
N ALA A 22 -26.97 0.73 -13.78
CA ALA A 22 -26.48 0.50 -12.43
C ALA A 22 -24.95 0.45 -12.37
N GLN A 23 -24.31 -0.19 -13.36
CA GLN A 23 -22.85 -0.28 -13.41
C GLN A 23 -22.22 1.10 -13.59
N LYS A 24 -22.74 1.92 -14.52
CA LYS A 24 -22.24 3.30 -14.75
C LYS A 24 -22.41 4.19 -13.53
N GLU A 25 -23.55 4.08 -12.83
CA GLU A 25 -23.82 4.82 -11.60
C GLU A 25 -22.88 4.40 -10.47
N MET A 26 -22.64 3.09 -10.32
CA MET A 26 -21.69 2.55 -9.35
C MET A 26 -20.26 3.04 -9.65
N ASP A 27 -19.80 2.93 -10.90
CA ASP A 27 -18.48 3.38 -11.31
C ASP A 27 -18.27 4.88 -11.03
N ALA A 28 -19.27 5.72 -11.31
CA ALA A 28 -19.23 7.15 -11.01
C ALA A 28 -19.15 7.44 -9.49
N LEU A 29 -19.88 6.67 -8.68
CA LEU A 29 -19.83 6.78 -7.21
C LEU A 29 -18.46 6.37 -6.66
N LEU A 30 -17.88 5.27 -7.18
CA LEU A 30 -16.56 4.79 -6.77
C LEU A 30 -15.47 5.80 -7.15
N MET A 31 -15.53 6.36 -8.36
CA MET A 31 -14.60 7.41 -8.81
C MET A 31 -14.72 8.67 -7.95
N ARG A 32 -15.95 9.11 -7.63
CA ARG A 32 -16.17 10.27 -6.75
C ARG A 32 -15.65 10.04 -5.33
N ALA A 33 -15.80 8.84 -4.79
CA ALA A 33 -15.35 8.49 -3.45
C ALA A 33 -13.82 8.40 -3.33
N THR A 34 -13.13 8.02 -4.41
CA THR A 34 -11.68 7.83 -4.45
C THR A 34 -10.90 9.00 -5.04
N GLY A 35 -11.56 9.86 -5.81
CA GLY A 35 -10.90 10.91 -6.61
C GLY A 35 -10.18 10.37 -7.86
N ALA A 36 -10.43 9.11 -8.23
CA ALA A 36 -9.81 8.46 -9.37
C ALA A 36 -10.30 9.02 -10.71
N ARG A 37 -9.45 8.95 -11.73
CA ARG A 37 -9.73 9.44 -13.09
C ARG A 37 -10.47 8.43 -13.95
N ASP A 38 -10.42 7.16 -13.58
CA ASP A 38 -11.16 6.08 -14.23
C ASP A 38 -11.68 5.03 -13.23
N PRO A 39 -12.68 4.21 -13.61
CA PRO A 39 -13.29 3.23 -12.72
C PRO A 39 -12.32 2.13 -12.26
N ASP A 40 -11.35 1.75 -13.09
CA ASP A 40 -10.35 0.73 -12.76
C ASP A 40 -9.42 1.22 -11.64
N GLU A 41 -8.98 2.47 -11.71
CA GLU A 41 -8.21 3.17 -10.69
C GLU A 41 -9.02 3.29 -9.39
N ALA A 42 -10.31 3.67 -9.48
CA ALA A 42 -11.20 3.74 -8.32
C ALA A 42 -11.32 2.39 -7.59
N VAL A 43 -11.56 1.32 -8.35
CA VAL A 43 -11.66 -0.05 -7.84
C VAL A 43 -10.35 -0.50 -7.21
N ASN A 44 -9.20 -0.19 -7.84
CA ASN A 44 -7.89 -0.53 -7.30
C ASN A 44 -7.57 0.22 -6.00
N MET A 45 -7.99 1.48 -5.88
CA MET A 45 -7.81 2.27 -4.65
C MET A 45 -8.70 1.77 -3.50
N LEU A 46 -9.90 1.26 -3.79
CA LEU A 46 -10.84 0.73 -2.79
C LEU A 46 -10.51 -0.70 -2.34
N LEU A 47 -9.99 -1.54 -3.24
CA LEU A 47 -9.68 -2.95 -2.94
C LEU A 47 -8.35 -3.13 -2.20
N GLY A 48 -7.53 -2.09 -2.06
CA GLY A 48 -6.40 -2.05 -1.12
C GLY A 48 -5.28 -3.07 -1.36
N ARG A 49 -5.28 -3.80 -2.48
CA ARG A 49 -4.19 -4.70 -2.86
C ARG A 49 -3.78 -4.47 -4.32
N PRO A 50 -2.49 -4.20 -4.59
CA PRO A 50 -1.98 -4.11 -5.95
C PRO A 50 -2.30 -5.38 -6.74
N ARG A 51 -2.75 -5.24 -7.98
CA ARG A 51 -2.96 -6.37 -8.90
C ARG A 51 -1.63 -7.09 -9.12
N ALA A 52 -1.58 -8.39 -8.84
CA ALA A 52 -0.46 -9.26 -9.18
C ALA A 52 -0.32 -9.30 -10.72
N GLY A 53 0.55 -8.47 -11.28
CA GLY A 53 0.68 -8.33 -12.74
C GLY A 53 1.32 -7.03 -13.22
N GLN A 54 1.52 -6.02 -12.37
CA GLN A 54 2.45 -4.93 -12.71
C GLN A 54 3.89 -5.46 -12.70
N PRO A 55 4.73 -5.11 -13.69
CA PRO A 55 6.16 -5.44 -13.66
C PRO A 55 6.79 -4.69 -12.48
N HIS A 56 6.90 -5.38 -11.35
CA HIS A 56 7.71 -4.91 -10.24
C HIS A 56 9.11 -5.46 -10.43
N GLU A 57 10.12 -4.67 -10.08
CA GLU A 57 11.47 -5.17 -9.96
C GLU A 57 11.46 -6.31 -8.93
N GLU A 58 11.89 -7.50 -9.36
CA GLU A 58 11.77 -8.70 -8.54
C GLU A 58 12.56 -8.52 -7.24
N THR A 59 11.89 -8.67 -6.10
CA THR A 59 12.57 -8.55 -4.81
C THR A 59 13.45 -9.77 -4.59
N VAL A 60 14.76 -9.58 -4.65
CA VAL A 60 15.73 -10.67 -4.43
C VAL A 60 16.03 -10.82 -2.94
N ARG A 61 15.96 -12.07 -2.46
CA ARG A 61 16.42 -12.42 -1.10
C ARG A 61 17.93 -12.62 -1.11
N LEU A 62 18.67 -11.72 -0.47
CA LEU A 62 20.12 -11.84 -0.29
C LEU A 62 20.45 -12.57 1.02
N GLN A 63 21.18 -13.69 0.93
CA GLN A 63 21.73 -14.39 2.08
C GLN A 63 23.25 -14.14 2.14
N VAL A 64 23.69 -13.37 3.14
CA VAL A 64 25.11 -13.04 3.33
C VAL A 64 25.61 -13.66 4.63
N ARG A 65 26.80 -14.27 4.58
CA ARG A 65 27.50 -14.76 5.77
C ARG A 65 28.59 -13.77 6.14
N VAL A 66 28.58 -13.34 7.39
CA VAL A 66 29.59 -12.42 7.94
C VAL A 66 30.12 -12.98 9.27
N PRO A 67 31.32 -12.57 9.70
CA PRO A 67 31.80 -12.90 11.03
C PRO A 67 30.85 -12.41 12.13
N GLU A 68 30.77 -13.15 13.24
CA GLU A 68 29.86 -12.83 14.34
C GLU A 68 30.14 -11.44 14.96
N SER A 69 31.41 -11.04 15.00
CA SER A 69 31.83 -9.72 15.48
C SER A 69 31.21 -8.58 14.67
N TRP A 70 31.08 -8.76 13.35
CA TRP A 70 30.45 -7.80 12.46
C TRP A 70 28.95 -7.73 12.71
N GLN A 71 28.30 -8.89 12.85
CA GLN A 71 26.88 -8.94 13.17
C GLN A 71 26.56 -8.17 14.47
N LYS A 72 27.35 -8.40 15.53
CA LYS A 72 27.20 -7.69 16.81
C LYS A 72 27.38 -6.18 16.68
N SER A 73 28.36 -5.75 15.87
CA SER A 73 28.59 -4.33 15.60
C SER A 73 27.42 -3.70 14.83
N LEU A 74 26.95 -4.36 13.77
CA LEU A 74 25.82 -3.93 12.96
C LEU A 74 24.53 -3.84 13.79
N ASP A 75 24.27 -4.81 14.66
CA ASP A 75 23.13 -4.81 15.56
C ASP A 75 23.14 -3.62 16.52
N ARG A 76 24.32 -3.30 17.07
CA ARG A 76 24.47 -2.16 17.97
C ARG A 76 24.15 -0.85 17.24
N GLN A 77 24.68 -0.69 16.03
CA GLN A 77 24.46 0.51 15.22
C GLN A 77 23.00 0.63 14.74
N ALA A 78 22.37 -0.48 14.38
CA ALA A 78 20.95 -0.53 14.02
C ALA A 78 20.07 -0.12 15.22
N LYS A 79 20.37 -0.62 16.42
CA LYS A 79 19.67 -0.24 17.67
C LYS A 79 19.78 1.25 17.97
N THR A 80 20.97 1.84 17.85
CA THR A 80 21.15 3.29 18.05
C THR A 80 20.28 4.14 17.12
N LYS A 81 19.99 3.63 15.92
CA LYS A 81 19.14 4.30 14.93
C LYS A 81 17.67 3.88 14.99
N HIS A 82 17.28 3.04 15.95
CA HIS A 82 15.93 2.45 16.03
C HIS A 82 15.50 1.73 14.76
N LEU A 83 16.45 1.09 14.05
CA LEU A 83 16.20 0.34 12.82
C LEU A 83 16.39 -1.17 13.06
N SER A 84 15.73 -1.97 12.23
CA SER A 84 16.07 -3.40 12.13
C SER A 84 17.42 -3.56 11.42
N ARG A 85 18.09 -4.70 11.65
CA ARG A 85 19.38 -5.01 11.01
C ARG A 85 19.28 -4.96 9.48
N SER A 86 18.22 -5.53 8.91
CA SER A 86 17.98 -5.56 7.46
C SER A 86 17.72 -4.16 6.89
N GLU A 87 16.96 -3.32 7.61
CA GLU A 87 16.73 -1.92 7.23
C GLU A 87 18.04 -1.13 7.24
N TYR A 88 18.82 -1.29 8.31
CA TYR A 88 20.11 -0.63 8.45
C TYR A 88 21.10 -1.05 7.36
N LEU A 89 21.15 -2.34 7.01
CA LEU A 89 21.97 -2.84 5.90
C LEU A 89 21.51 -2.28 4.55
N ARG A 90 20.20 -2.21 4.30
CA ARG A 90 19.66 -1.61 3.07
C ARG A 90 20.05 -0.14 2.93
N GLN A 91 20.03 0.63 4.01
CA GLN A 91 20.48 2.03 3.98
C GLN A 91 21.98 2.16 3.69
N LEU A 92 22.82 1.30 4.26
CA LEU A 92 24.27 1.31 3.99
C LEU A 92 24.55 0.96 2.53
N LEU A 93 23.93 -0.09 2.01
CA LEU A 93 24.10 -0.54 0.63
C LEU A 93 23.55 0.48 -0.37
N GLY A 94 22.38 1.07 -0.10
CA GLY A 94 21.80 2.11 -0.95
C GLY A 94 22.69 3.34 -1.07
N LYS A 95 23.30 3.78 0.04
CA LYS A 95 24.26 4.89 0.04
C LYS A 95 25.52 4.56 -0.77
N ALA A 96 26.04 3.35 -0.63
CA ALA A 96 27.21 2.91 -1.39
C ALA A 96 26.90 2.78 -2.89
N ALA A 97 25.76 2.19 -3.25
CA ALA A 97 25.33 2.04 -4.63
C ALA A 97 25.10 3.38 -5.33
N MET A 98 24.54 4.38 -4.63
CA MET A 98 24.36 5.74 -5.15
C MET A 98 25.65 6.55 -5.28
N GLN A 99 26.74 6.14 -4.64
CA GLN A 99 28.05 6.78 -4.81
C GLN A 99 28.83 6.21 -6.01
N THR A 100 28.45 5.03 -6.49
CA THR A 100 29.07 4.34 -7.64
C THR A 100 28.29 4.48 -8.95
N ALA A 101 27.13 5.14 -8.93
CA ALA A 101 26.33 5.49 -10.09
C ALA A 101 26.56 6.94 -10.48
#